data_AF-A0A8I0ABZ6-F1
#
_entry.id   AF-A0A8I0ABZ6-F1
#
_cell.length_a   1.000
_cell.length_b   1.000
_cell.length_c   1.000
_cell.angle_alpha   90.00
_cell.angle_beta   90.00
_cell.angle_gamma   90.00
#
_symmetry.space_group_name_H-M   'P 1'
#
loop_
_entity.id
_entity.type
_entity.pdbx_description
1 polymer ?
#
loop_
_entity_poly.entity_id
_entity_poly.type
_entity_poly.pdbx_seq_one_letter_code
_entity_poly.pdbx_strand_id
1 'polypeptide(L)'
;MININKDLDSKLNTISNKQKKSAFTLIELIVVIAIIAILAAALTPSFTGYINESKKVAVINQAKNVVTAYEATKVKSTNSYTLETTVNTFASGSDLLEDKDVNKLSNTSIENCYSIVNTEENDITLNDNGTFKSVSPISTDE
;
A
#
# COMPACT_ATOMS: atom_id res chain seq x y z
N MET A 1 -73.76 -6.87 41.62
CA MET A 1 -72.57 -6.09 42.02
C MET A 1 -71.56 -6.18 40.88
N ILE A 2 -71.29 -5.06 40.19
CA ILE A 2 -70.36 -5.00 39.04
C ILE A 2 -68.94 -4.77 39.60
N ASN A 3 -67.96 -5.60 39.23
CA ASN A 3 -66.58 -5.45 39.69
C ASN A 3 -65.79 -4.57 38.71
N ILE A 4 -65.45 -3.35 39.15
CA ILE A 4 -64.98 -2.23 38.34
C ILE A 4 -63.46 -2.30 38.06
N ASN A 5 -62.73 -3.24 38.67
CA ASN A 5 -61.27 -3.30 38.59
C ASN A 5 -60.69 -3.97 37.34
N LYS A 6 -61.51 -4.51 36.43
CA LYS A 6 -60.99 -5.18 35.21
C LYS A 6 -60.73 -4.24 34.04
N ASP A 7 -61.22 -3.00 34.11
CA ASP A 7 -61.22 -2.10 32.94
C ASP A 7 -60.05 -1.09 32.93
N LEU A 8 -59.30 -0.98 34.03
CA LEU A 8 -58.26 0.04 34.18
C LEU A 8 -56.86 -0.41 33.71
N ASP A 9 -56.56 -1.71 33.71
CA ASP A 9 -55.24 -2.22 33.31
C ASP A 9 -55.04 -2.29 31.79
N SER A 10 -56.11 -2.29 31.00
CA SER A 10 -56.02 -2.41 29.53
C SER A 10 -55.63 -1.12 28.81
N LYS A 11 -55.63 0.02 29.52
CA LYS A 11 -55.34 1.35 28.95
C LYS A 11 -53.90 1.84 29.18
N LEU A 12 -53.05 1.07 29.86
CA LEU A 12 -51.68 1.49 30.20
C LEU A 12 -50.58 1.07 29.21
N ASN A 13 -50.87 0.36 28.11
CA ASN A 13 -49.80 -0.12 27.21
C ASN A 13 -49.90 0.31 25.74
N THR A 14 -50.58 1.41 25.45
CA THR A 14 -50.64 1.92 24.08
C THR A 14 -50.27 3.39 24.01
N ILE A 15 -49.09 3.73 24.54
CA ILE A 15 -48.31 4.81 23.94
C ILE A 15 -47.81 4.23 22.60
N SER A 16 -48.69 4.23 21.59
CA SER A 16 -48.33 3.94 20.21
C SER A 16 -47.38 5.05 19.75
N ASN A 17 -46.09 4.82 19.99
CA ASN A 17 -45.02 5.58 19.40
C ASN A 17 -45.03 5.27 17.89
N LYS A 18 -45.88 5.98 17.15
CA LYS A 18 -45.91 5.95 15.68
C LYS A 18 -44.61 6.60 15.20
N GLN A 19 -43.52 5.84 15.27
CA GLN A 19 -42.28 6.22 14.61
C GLN A 19 -42.61 6.33 13.12
N LYS A 20 -42.55 7.56 12.60
CA LYS A 20 -42.64 7.82 11.16
C LYS A 20 -41.51 7.02 10.52
N LYS A 21 -41.82 5.85 9.96
CA LYS A 21 -40.85 5.09 9.19
C LYS A 21 -40.56 5.93 7.94
N SER A 22 -39.40 6.57 7.93
CA SER A 22 -38.87 7.21 6.72
C SER A 22 -38.53 6.08 5.77
N ALA A 23 -39.43 5.78 4.83
CA ALA A 23 -39.16 4.82 3.79
C ALA A 23 -38.26 5.50 2.77
N PHE A 24 -37.02 5.00 2.63
CA PHE A 24 -36.11 5.43 1.58
C PHE A 24 -36.75 5.09 0.23
N THR A 25 -36.83 6.06 -0.67
CA THR A 25 -37.44 5.81 -1.97
C THR A 25 -36.45 5.05 -2.86
N LEU A 26 -36.95 4.16 -3.71
CA LEU A 26 -36.10 3.47 -4.68
C LEU A 26 -35.37 4.46 -5.59
N ILE A 27 -35.99 5.62 -5.87
CA ILE A 27 -35.40 6.67 -6.70
C ILE A 27 -34.16 7.29 -6.02
N GLU A 28 -34.20 7.57 -4.72
CA GLU A 28 -33.04 8.05 -3.98
C GLU A 28 -31.88 7.06 -4.03
N LEU A 29 -32.18 5.75 -3.96
CA LEU A 29 -31.14 4.72 -4.01
C LEU A 29 -30.48 4.61 -5.38
N ILE A 30 -31.26 4.65 -6.47
CA ILE A 30 -30.70 4.50 -7.83
C ILE A 30 -29.84 5.71 -8.22
N VAL A 31 -30.22 6.92 -7.78
CA VAL A 31 -29.42 8.13 -8.04
C VAL A 31 -28.06 8.05 -7.33
N VAL A 32 -28.03 7.53 -6.10
CA VAL A 32 -26.79 7.38 -5.33
C VAL A 32 -25.84 6.38 -6.00
N ILE A 33 -26.31 5.19 -6.37
CA ILE A 33 -25.44 4.21 -7.06
C ILE A 33 -24.97 4.73 -8.43
N ALA A 34 -25.78 5.53 -9.13
CA ALA A 34 -25.40 6.13 -10.40
C ALA A 34 -24.26 7.14 -10.22
N ILE A 35 -24.32 7.99 -9.19
CA ILE A 35 -23.24 8.95 -8.87
C ILE A 35 -21.97 8.19 -8.43
N ILE A 36 -22.09 7.18 -7.57
CA ILE A 36 -20.94 6.36 -7.14
C ILE A 36 -20.28 5.67 -8.33
N ALA A 37 -21.05 5.16 -9.29
CA ALA A 37 -20.51 4.52 -10.50
C ALA A 37 -19.69 5.48 -11.36
N ILE A 38 -20.17 6.71 -11.55
CA ILE A 38 -19.44 7.74 -12.31
C ILE A 38 -18.14 8.12 -11.59
N LEU A 39 -18.19 8.36 -10.28
CA LEU A 39 -17.01 8.71 -9.48
C LEU A 39 -15.99 7.55 -9.46
N ALA A 40 -16.45 6.31 -9.28
CA ALA A 40 -15.57 5.14 -9.27
C ALA A 40 -14.84 4.95 -10.61
N ALA A 41 -15.54 5.15 -11.74
CA ALA A 41 -14.95 5.08 -13.07
C ALA A 41 -13.86 6.15 -13.27
N ALA A 42 -14.10 7.38 -12.80
CA ALA A 42 -13.14 8.47 -12.92
C ALA A 42 -11.92 8.34 -11.98
N LEU A 43 -12.07 7.70 -10.81
CA LEU A 43 -11.00 7.59 -9.79
C LEU A 43 -10.00 6.46 -10.05
N THR A 44 -10.40 5.41 -10.77
CA THR A 44 -9.59 4.21 -11.01
C THR A 44 -8.20 4.46 -11.63
N PRO A 45 -8.05 5.27 -12.72
CA PRO A 45 -6.74 5.45 -13.36
C PRO A 45 -5.73 6.20 -12.48
N SER A 46 -6.16 7.26 -11.79
CA SER A 46 -5.26 8.06 -10.95
C SER A 46 -4.74 7.29 -9.74
N PHE A 47 -5.59 6.47 -9.10
CA PHE A 47 -5.20 5.69 -7.92
C PHE A 47 -4.09 4.67 -8.23
N THR A 48 -4.13 4.05 -9.41
CA THR A 48 -3.14 3.05 -9.83
C THR A 48 -1.75 3.66 -10.04
N GLY A 49 -1.66 4.86 -10.62
CA GLY A 49 -0.39 5.56 -10.83
C GLY A 49 0.30 5.92 -9.50
N TYR A 50 -0.42 6.50 -8.55
CA TYR A 50 0.14 6.86 -7.24
C TYR A 50 0.65 5.66 -6.44
N ILE A 51 -0.03 4.51 -6.55
CA ILE A 51 0.44 3.27 -5.92
C ILE A 51 1.75 2.82 -6.53
N ASN A 52 1.89 2.89 -7.85
CA ASN A 52 3.13 2.50 -8.52
C ASN A 52 4.31 3.39 -8.09
N GLU A 53 4.11 4.70 -8.04
CA GLU A 53 5.14 5.62 -7.57
C GLU A 53 5.51 5.38 -6.10
N SER A 54 4.52 5.12 -5.25
CA SER A 54 4.77 4.77 -3.84
C SER A 54 5.58 3.48 -3.71
N LYS A 55 5.32 2.48 -4.57
CA LYS A 55 6.12 1.25 -4.65
C LYS A 55 7.55 1.53 -5.13
N LYS A 56 7.74 2.39 -6.14
CA LYS A 56 9.08 2.80 -6.63
C LYS A 56 9.89 3.46 -5.51
N VAL A 57 9.31 4.42 -4.81
CA VAL A 57 9.96 5.10 -3.67
C VAL A 57 10.35 4.10 -2.58
N ALA A 58 9.50 3.12 -2.27
CA ALA A 58 9.83 2.10 -1.28
C ALA A 58 11.06 1.27 -1.69
N VAL A 59 11.15 0.90 -2.97
CA VAL A 59 12.32 0.18 -3.52
C VAL A 59 13.58 1.05 -3.46
N ILE A 60 13.49 2.32 -3.87
CA ILE A 60 14.62 3.26 -3.82
C ILE A 60 15.14 3.40 -2.39
N ASN A 61 14.25 3.53 -1.40
CA ASN A 61 14.66 3.64 0.01
C ASN A 61 15.37 2.39 0.53
N GLN A 62 14.88 1.20 0.16
CA GLN A 62 15.58 -0.05 0.52
C GLN A 62 16.96 -0.13 -0.16
N ALA A 63 17.08 0.27 -1.43
CA ALA A 63 18.36 0.30 -2.14
C ALA A 63 19.35 1.26 -1.48
N LYS A 64 18.89 2.44 -1.01
CA LYS A 64 19.73 3.39 -0.24
C LYS A 64 20.25 2.76 1.05
N ASN A 65 19.41 2.03 1.77
CA ASN A 65 19.83 1.32 2.99
C ASN A 65 20.89 0.27 2.67
N VAL A 66 20.70 -0.51 1.60
CA VAL A 66 21.68 -1.50 1.14
C VAL A 66 23.02 -0.87 0.78
N VAL A 67 23.02 0.19 -0.04
CA VAL A 67 24.24 0.90 -0.43
C VAL A 67 24.96 1.46 0.80
N THR A 68 24.23 2.07 1.73
CA THR A 68 24.80 2.63 2.96
C THR A 68 25.41 1.53 3.85
N ALA A 69 24.71 0.42 4.03
CA ALA A 69 25.21 -0.71 4.80
C ALA A 69 26.44 -1.33 4.13
N TYR A 70 26.44 -1.48 2.81
CA TYR A 70 27.56 -2.02 2.04
C TYR A 70 28.81 -1.14 2.20
N GLU A 71 28.68 0.17 2.05
CA GLU A 71 29.80 1.11 2.28
C GLU A 71 30.30 1.05 3.74
N ALA A 72 29.41 0.91 4.72
CA ALA A 72 29.81 0.73 6.11
C ALA A 72 30.58 -0.59 6.35
N THR A 73 30.19 -1.69 5.68
CA THR A 73 30.91 -2.97 5.79
C THR A 73 32.29 -2.92 5.17
N LYS A 74 32.49 -2.18 4.06
CA LYS A 74 33.82 -1.98 3.46
C LYS A 74 34.81 -1.29 4.40
N VAL A 75 34.32 -0.49 5.34
CA VAL A 75 35.14 0.19 6.35
C VAL A 75 35.39 -0.70 7.58
N LYS A 76 34.40 -1.51 7.99
CA LYS A 76 34.40 -2.22 9.28
C LYS A 76 34.86 -3.69 9.21
N SER A 77 34.64 -4.37 8.09
CA SER A 77 34.71 -5.85 8.00
C SER A 77 35.69 -6.34 6.94
N THR A 78 36.31 -7.50 7.20
CA THR A 78 37.18 -8.25 6.27
C THR A 78 36.40 -9.13 5.28
N ASN A 79 35.08 -9.21 5.38
CA ASN A 79 34.23 -9.92 4.42
C ASN A 79 34.18 -9.13 3.11
N SER A 80 34.83 -9.66 2.07
CA SER A 80 34.84 -9.06 0.74
C SER A 80 33.54 -9.37 -0.01
N TYR A 81 32.49 -8.62 0.27
CA TYR A 81 31.34 -8.54 -0.64
C TYR A 81 31.73 -7.75 -1.89
N THR A 82 31.19 -8.15 -3.03
CA THR A 82 31.41 -7.49 -4.32
C THR A 82 30.11 -6.84 -4.79
N LEU A 83 30.19 -5.97 -5.80
CA LEU A 83 28.99 -5.35 -6.40
C LEU A 83 28.03 -6.39 -7.01
N GLU A 84 28.56 -7.54 -7.44
CA GLU A 84 27.78 -8.68 -7.96
C GLU A 84 27.08 -9.50 -6.86
N THR A 85 27.44 -9.28 -5.58
CA THR A 85 26.81 -9.99 -4.47
C THR A 85 25.33 -9.69 -4.44
N THR A 86 24.50 -10.71 -4.25
CA THR A 86 23.06 -10.52 -4.12
C THR A 86 22.71 -9.86 -2.79
N VAL A 87 21.69 -9.00 -2.80
CA VAL A 87 21.25 -8.26 -1.63
C VAL A 87 20.88 -9.18 -0.47
N ASN A 88 20.22 -10.32 -0.73
CA ASN A 88 19.89 -11.29 0.30
C ASN A 88 21.14 -11.89 0.97
N THR A 89 22.15 -12.25 0.17
CA THR A 89 23.41 -12.79 0.70
C THR A 89 24.14 -11.76 1.55
N PHE A 90 24.10 -10.50 1.11
CA PHE A 90 24.66 -9.39 1.85
C PHE A 90 23.91 -9.15 3.17
N ALA A 91 22.58 -9.04 3.13
CA ALA A 91 21.74 -8.80 4.29
C ALA A 91 21.92 -9.88 5.37
N SER A 92 21.86 -11.17 4.99
CA SER A 92 22.02 -12.29 5.91
C SER A 92 23.42 -12.37 6.56
N GLY A 93 24.43 -11.80 5.91
CA GLY A 93 25.81 -11.76 6.44
C GLY A 93 26.18 -10.45 7.12
N SER A 94 25.31 -9.44 7.09
CA SER A 94 25.54 -8.13 7.67
C SER A 94 24.69 -7.92 8.92
N ASP A 95 25.29 -7.44 10.01
CA ASP A 95 24.53 -7.03 11.22
C ASP A 95 23.79 -5.68 11.03
N LEU A 96 23.79 -5.13 9.82
CA LEU A 96 23.30 -3.77 9.52
C LEU A 96 21.94 -3.75 8.81
N LEU A 97 21.48 -4.90 8.32
CA LEU A 97 20.26 -5.05 7.55
C LEU A 97 19.48 -6.26 8.03
N GLU A 98 18.15 -6.17 7.98
CA GLU A 98 17.25 -7.29 8.18
C GLU A 98 16.47 -7.60 6.90
N ASP A 99 15.85 -8.77 6.82
CA ASP A 99 15.04 -9.18 5.67
C ASP A 99 13.96 -8.15 5.29
N LYS A 100 13.36 -7.49 6.28
CA LYS A 100 12.35 -6.44 6.06
C LYS A 100 12.90 -5.21 5.34
N ASP A 101 14.19 -4.96 5.46
CA ASP A 101 14.87 -3.80 4.88
C ASP A 101 15.24 -4.04 3.42
N VAL A 102 15.18 -5.30 2.96
CA VAL A 102 15.62 -5.70 1.62
C VAL A 102 14.61 -6.55 0.83
N ASN A 103 13.46 -6.89 1.41
CA ASN A 103 12.48 -7.81 0.82
C ASN A 103 11.98 -7.44 -0.59
N LYS A 104 12.10 -6.17 -1.01
CA LYS A 104 11.74 -5.75 -2.37
C LYS A 104 12.87 -5.88 -3.38
N LEU A 105 14.09 -6.17 -2.90
CA LEU A 105 15.35 -6.17 -3.65
C LEU A 105 16.17 -7.46 -3.43
N SER A 106 15.70 -8.42 -2.62
CA SER A 106 16.49 -9.57 -2.15
C SER A 106 17.27 -10.32 -3.23
N ASN A 107 16.73 -10.44 -4.44
CA ASN A 107 17.33 -11.21 -5.53
C ASN A 107 18.12 -10.36 -6.55
N THR A 108 18.28 -9.05 -6.31
CA THR A 108 19.12 -8.19 -7.16
C THR A 108 20.56 -8.11 -6.63
N SER A 109 21.48 -7.56 -7.42
CA SER A 109 22.85 -7.28 -7.03
C SER A 109 22.99 -5.94 -6.30
N ILE A 110 24.09 -5.77 -5.57
CA ILE A 110 24.46 -4.48 -4.96
C ILE A 110 24.73 -3.43 -6.04
N GLU A 111 25.30 -3.81 -7.19
CA GLU A 111 25.47 -2.94 -8.36
C GLU A 111 24.14 -2.29 -8.77
N ASN A 112 23.10 -3.11 -8.94
CA ASN A 112 21.77 -2.61 -9.30
C ASN A 112 21.21 -1.67 -8.22
N CYS A 113 21.58 -1.83 -6.95
CA CYS A 113 21.17 -0.89 -5.90
C CYS A 113 21.76 0.51 -6.12
N TYR A 114 22.99 0.63 -6.63
CA TYR A 114 23.54 1.95 -7.02
C TYR A 114 22.75 2.56 -8.17
N SER A 115 22.44 1.79 -9.22
CA SER A 115 21.66 2.27 -10.36
C SER A 115 20.24 2.69 -9.95
N ILE A 116 19.60 1.94 -9.03
CA ILE A 116 18.27 2.26 -8.47
C ILE A 116 18.30 3.57 -7.66
N VAL A 117 19.39 3.85 -6.96
CA VAL A 117 19.53 5.10 -6.20
C VAL A 117 19.75 6.31 -7.12
N ASN A 118 20.40 6.11 -8.28
CA ASN A 118 20.59 7.15 -9.29
C ASN A 118 19.36 7.27 -10.20
N THR A 119 18.29 7.85 -9.65
CA THR A 119 17.01 8.06 -10.34
C THR A 119 17.06 9.15 -11.43
N GLU A 120 18.14 9.92 -11.50
CA GLU A 120 18.34 10.94 -12.54
C GLU A 120 18.82 10.31 -13.86
N GLU A 121 19.54 9.19 -13.77
CA GLU A 121 20.10 8.48 -14.91
C GLU A 121 19.37 7.17 -15.24
N ASN A 122 18.59 6.62 -14.31
CA ASN A 122 17.99 5.31 -14.46
C ASN A 122 16.48 5.30 -14.11
N ASP A 123 15.70 4.58 -14.92
CA ASP A 123 14.32 4.22 -14.57
C ASP A 123 14.25 2.81 -13.99
N ILE A 124 13.30 2.62 -13.09
CA ILE A 124 13.10 1.39 -12.34
C ILE A 124 11.77 0.79 -12.76
N THR A 125 11.82 -0.47 -13.20
CA THR A 125 10.63 -1.27 -13.45
C THR A 125 10.37 -2.21 -12.27
N LEU A 126 9.11 -2.28 -11.84
CA LEU A 126 8.67 -3.14 -10.76
C LEU A 126 7.78 -4.27 -11.28
N ASN A 127 7.72 -5.35 -10.52
CA ASN A 127 6.68 -6.37 -10.68
C ASN A 127 5.35 -5.87 -10.06
N ASP A 128 4.24 -6.54 -10.40
CA ASP A 128 2.91 -6.16 -9.90
C ASP A 128 2.80 -6.18 -8.37
N ASN A 129 3.56 -7.08 -7.72
CA ASN A 129 3.67 -7.19 -6.26
C ASN A 129 4.52 -6.05 -5.62
N GLY A 130 5.10 -5.15 -6.42
CA GLY A 130 5.92 -4.03 -5.95
C GLY A 130 7.34 -4.40 -5.52
N THR A 131 7.86 -5.55 -5.97
CA THR A 131 9.30 -5.86 -5.88
C THR A 131 10.02 -5.40 -7.14
N PHE A 132 11.33 -5.17 -7.01
CA PHE A 132 12.21 -4.82 -8.12
C PHE A 132 12.19 -5.88 -9.22
N LYS A 133 12.15 -5.42 -10.48
CA LYS A 133 12.23 -6.27 -11.68
C LYS A 133 13.49 -5.97 -12.48
N SER A 134 13.70 -4.71 -12.84
CA SER A 134 14.85 -4.27 -13.63
C SER A 134 15.12 -2.78 -13.43
N VAL A 135 16.36 -2.38 -13.72
CA VAL A 135 16.79 -1.00 -13.83
C VAL A 135 17.33 -0.80 -15.24
N SER A 136 16.97 0.31 -15.88
CA SER A 136 17.41 0.64 -17.23
C SER A 136 17.87 2.09 -17.27
N PRO A 137 18.94 2.42 -18.00
CA PRO A 137 19.29 3.80 -18.26
C PRO A 137 18.12 4.55 -18.89
N ILE A 138 17.90 5.77 -18.45
CA ILE A 138 16.94 6.67 -19.09
C ILE A 138 17.50 7.00 -20.46
N SER A 139 16.77 6.64 -21.52
CA SER A 139 17.10 7.08 -22.86
C SER A 139 16.95 8.60 -22.92
N THR A 140 18.06 9.32 -22.88
CA THR A 140 18.12 10.67 -23.42
C THR A 140 18.05 10.52 -24.93
N ASP A 141 16.82 10.42 -25.46
CA ASP A 141 16.58 10.66 -26.87
C ASP A 141 16.94 12.12 -27.14
N GLU A 142 18.13 12.33 -27.72
CA GLU A 142 18.48 13.54 -28.45
C GLU A 142 18.01 13.41 -29.91
#